data_AF-A0A7X9G044-F1
#
_entry.id   AF-A0A7X9G044-F1
#
_cell.length_a   1.000
_cell.length_b   1.000
_cell.length_c   1.000
_cell.angle_alpha   90.00
_cell.angle_beta   90.00
_cell.angle_gamma   90.00
#
_symmetry.space_group_name_H-M   'P 1'
#
loop_
_entity.id
_entity.type
_entity.pdbx_description
1 polymer ?
#
loop_
_entity_poly.entity_id
_entity_poly.type
_entity_poly.pdbx_seq_one_letter_code
_entity_poly.pdbx_strand_id
1 'polypeptide(L)' 'MSGNLIPLHMIPCGKKARVRKLESTGSERRRMLDLGLITGTIVESLIKSPSGD' A
#
# COMPACT_ATOMS: atom_id res chain seq x y z
N MET A 1 1.37 -8.29 19.76
CA MET A 1 0.17 -7.93 18.95
C MET A 1 0.62 -7.47 17.58
N SER A 2 0.68 -8.36 16.59
CA SER A 2 1.09 -7.99 15.22
C SER A 2 0.83 -9.16 14.28
N GLY A 3 -0.44 -9.43 13.98
CA GLY A 3 -0.83 -10.57 13.13
C GLY A 3 -1.22 -10.23 11.69
N ASN A 4 -1.58 -8.97 11.38
CA ASN A 4 -2.35 -8.66 10.16
C ASN A 4 -1.78 -7.49 9.34
N LEU A 5 -0.45 -7.33 9.31
CA LEU A 5 0.19 -6.39 8.39
C LEU A 5 0.79 -7.14 7.21
N ILE A 6 0.39 -6.74 6.01
CA ILE A 6 0.99 -7.19 4.76
C ILE A 6 1.54 -5.98 4.01
N PRO A 7 2.64 -6.13 3.25
CA PRO A 7 3.10 -5.12 2.31
C PRO A 7 2.01 -4.76 1.27
N LEU A 8 2.06 -3.54 0.76
CA LEU A 8 1.09 -3.05 -0.24
C LEU A 8 1.03 -3.96 -1.49
N HIS A 9 2.19 -4.42 -1.99
CA HIS A 9 2.28 -5.27 -3.18
C HIS A 9 1.74 -6.70 -2.99
N MET A 10 1.48 -7.11 -1.74
CA MET A 10 0.89 -8.42 -1.44
C MET A 10 -0.64 -8.40 -1.37
N ILE A 11 -1.28 -7.24 -1.55
CA ILE A 11 -2.74 -7.14 -1.60
C ILE A 11 -3.22 -7.83 -2.89
N PRO A 12 -4.02 -8.91 -2.81
CA PRO A 12 -4.54 -9.56 -4.00
C PRO A 12 -5.43 -8.62 -4.82
N CYS A 13 -5.44 -8.78 -6.13
CA CYS A 13 -6.32 -7.97 -6.99
C CYS A 13 -7.81 -8.16 -6.61
N GLY A 14 -8.57 -7.08 -6.68
CA GLY A 14 -9.95 -6.99 -6.20
C GLY A 14 -10.10 -6.97 -4.68
N LYS A 15 -9.00 -6.87 -3.91
CA LYS A 15 -9.04 -6.76 -2.44
C LYS A 15 -8.66 -5.36 -1.96
N LYS A 16 -9.22 -5.02 -0.80
CA LYS A 16 -9.00 -3.76 -0.10
C LYS A 16 -8.16 -3.99 1.15
N ALA A 17 -7.27 -3.05 1.44
CA ALA A 17 -6.56 -2.98 2.71
C ALA A 17 -6.57 -1.55 3.25
N ARG A 18 -6.33 -1.42 4.56
CA ARG A 18 -6.18 -0.12 5.22
C ARG A 18 -4.70 0.17 5.44
N VAL A 19 -4.22 1.33 5.01
CA VAL A 19 -2.86 1.79 5.30
C VAL A 19 -2.72 1.96 6.82
N ARG A 20 -1.76 1.24 7.41
CA ARG A 20 -1.48 1.30 8.86
C ARG A 20 -0.20 2.04 9.20
N LYS A 21 0.83 1.91 8.36
CA LYS A 21 2.10 2.62 8.47
C LYS A 21 2.75 2.73 7.10
N LEU A 22 3.61 3.72 6.93
CA LEU A 22 4.56 3.81 5.82
C LEU A 22 5.96 3.62 6.38
N GLU A 23 6.68 2.61 5.89
CA GLU A 23 8.08 2.36 6.24
C GLU A 23 9.07 3.09 5.32
N SER A 24 8.58 3.58 4.18
CA SER A 24 9.36 4.41 3.26
C SER A 24 9.82 5.72 3.90
N THR A 25 11.01 6.15 3.52
CA THR A 25 11.61 7.44 3.89
C THR A 25 11.91 8.27 2.64
N GLY A 26 12.37 9.52 2.80
CA GLY A 26 12.86 10.34 1.69
C GLY A 26 11.81 10.63 0.59
N SER A 27 12.25 10.54 -0.67
CA SER A 27 11.43 10.80 -1.87
C SER A 27 10.23 9.87 -1.95
N GLU A 28 10.41 8.59 -1.67
CA GLU A 28 9.37 7.57 -1.76
C GLU A 28 8.21 7.88 -0.79
N ARG A 29 8.56 8.27 0.44
CA ARG A 29 7.55 8.71 1.41
C ARG A 29 6.78 9.92 0.88
N ARG A 30 7.48 10.93 0.36
CA ARG A 30 6.84 12.13 -0.18
C ARG A 30 5.87 11.77 -1.32
N ARG A 31 6.30 10.92 -2.24
CA ARG A 31 5.48 10.45 -3.35
C ARG A 31 4.22 9.71 -2.87
N MET A 32 4.35 8.85 -1.87
CA MET A 32 3.18 8.18 -1.26
C MET A 32 2.20 9.19 -0.65
N LEU A 33 2.70 10.21 0.06
CA LEU A 33 1.86 11.28 0.62
C LEU A 33 1.17 12.09 -0.47
N ASP A 34 1.87 12.43 -1.55
CA ASP A 34 1.31 13.16 -2.70
C ASP A 34 0.19 12.36 -3.40
N LEU A 35 0.30 11.02 -3.40
CA LEU A 35 -0.73 10.10 -3.91
C LEU A 35 -1.86 9.83 -2.90
N GLY A 36 -1.80 10.40 -1.69
CA GLY A 36 -2.79 10.21 -0.64
C GLY A 36 -2.67 8.89 0.13
N LEU A 37 -1.55 8.17 0.03
CA LEU A 37 -1.28 6.97 0.82
C LEU A 37 -0.91 7.35 2.26
N ILE A 38 -1.89 7.76 3.06
CA ILE A 38 -1.73 8.08 4.48
C ILE A 38 -2.40 7.06 5.39
N THR A 39 -1.98 6.98 6.66
CA THR A 39 -2.59 6.10 7.66
C THR A 39 -4.11 6.29 7.72
N GLY A 40 -4.84 5.18 7.67
CA GLY A 40 -6.31 5.17 7.69
C GLY A 40 -6.94 5.05 6.30
N THR A 41 -6.22 5.40 5.23
CA THR A 41 -6.69 5.31 3.84
C THR A 41 -6.99 3.87 3.45
N ILE A 42 -8.09 3.65 2.75
CA ILE A 42 -8.43 2.36 2.14
C ILE A 42 -7.90 2.35 0.72
N VAL A 43 -7.12 1.34 0.39
CA VAL A 43 -6.54 1.13 -0.95
C VAL A 43 -7.06 -0.17 -1.51
N GLU A 44 -7.40 -0.18 -2.79
CA GLU A 44 -7.81 -1.37 -3.54
C GLU A 44 -6.75 -1.72 -4.58
N SER A 45 -6.32 -2.98 -4.61
CA SER A 45 -5.47 -3.49 -5.69
C SER A 45 -6.37 -3.82 -6.87
N LEU A 46 -6.33 -3.01 -7.94
CA LEU A 46 -7.20 -3.22 -9.11
C LEU A 46 -6.63 -4.28 -10.04
N ILE A 47 -5.38 -4.09 -10.44
CA ILE A 47 -4.66 -4.94 -11.40
C ILE A 47 -3.20 -5.03 -10.99
N LYS A 48 -2.56 -6.12 -11.39
CA LYS A 48 -1.10 -6.26 -11.36
C LYS A 48 -0.57 -6.21 -12.78
N SER A 49 0.60 -5.59 -12.96
CA SER A 49 1.24 -5.55 -14.27
C SER A 49 1.57 -6.98 -14.75
N PRO A 50 1.50 -7.30 -16.05
CA PRO A 50 1.94 -8.60 -16.58
C PRO A 50 3.43 -8.89 -16.29
N SER A 51 4.23 -7.83 -16.13
CA SER A 51 5.64 -7.89 -15.77
C SER A 51 5.90 -8.32 -14.32
N GLY A 52 4.87 -8.34 -13.47
CA GLY A 52 4.95 -8.92 -12.13
C GLY A 52 5.53 -8.01 -11.05
N ASP A 53 5.88 -6.76 -11.37
CA ASP A 53 6.04 -5.67 -10.40
C ASP A 53 4.64 -5.23 -9.90
#